data_AF-A0A960RSY5-F1
#
_entry.id   AF-A0A960RSY5-F1
#
_cell.length_a   1.000
_cell.length_b   1.000
_cell.length_c   1.000
_cell.angle_alpha   90.00
_cell.angle_beta   90.00
_cell.angle_gamma   90.00
#
_symmetry.space_group_name_H-M   'P 1'
#
loop_
_entity.id
_entity.type
_entity.pdbx_description
1 polymer ?
#
loop_
_entity_poly.entity_id
_entity_poly.type
_entity_poly.pdbx_seq_one_letter_code
_entity_poly.pdbx_strand_id
1 'polypeptide(L)'
;MLDKQTQNYYRNIFLKNLKKISSTKKQEDAWIRGNYEGFNTFVEIFEGFISPCEDVVKWPILSNRQRQDLQKYYDLLINYNDSKMEGTRVVMKSDREICEDPAWKEIRSFGRSLYEEFRLISL
;
A
#
# COMPACT_ATOMS: atom_id res chain seq x y z
N MET A 1 15.05 12.82 15.65
CA MET A 1 15.10 12.25 14.28
C MET A 1 15.51 10.79 14.41
N LEU A 2 14.87 9.88 13.66
CA LEU A 2 15.28 8.46 13.60
C LEU A 2 16.73 8.37 13.07
N ASP A 3 17.51 7.41 13.56
CA ASP A 3 18.85 7.17 13.02
C ASP A 3 18.79 6.58 11.60
N LYS A 4 19.92 6.62 10.88
CA LYS A 4 20.01 6.18 9.47
C LYS A 4 19.69 4.70 9.28
N GLN A 5 20.00 3.83 10.25
CA GLN A 5 19.68 2.42 10.18
C GLN A 5 18.17 2.20 10.29
N THR A 6 17.51 2.89 11.23
CA THR A 6 16.06 2.86 11.40
C THR A 6 15.32 3.43 10.19
N GLN A 7 15.79 4.55 9.62
CA GLN A 7 15.22 5.10 8.38
C GLN A 7 15.33 4.11 7.22
N ASN A 8 16.50 3.48 7.03
CA ASN A 8 16.67 2.47 5.98
C ASN A 8 15.77 1.25 6.18
N TYR A 9 15.59 0.80 7.42
CA TYR A 9 14.69 -0.29 7.76
C TYR A 9 13.24 0.04 7.36
N TYR A 10 12.70 1.17 7.81
CA TYR A 10 11.35 1.61 7.46
C TYR A 10 11.19 1.83 5.96
N ARG A 11 12.19 2.38 5.27
CA ARG A 11 12.16 2.55 3.80
C ARG A 11 11.99 1.21 3.10
N ASN A 12 12.76 0.22 3.50
CA ASN A 12 12.75 -1.09 2.87
C ASN A 12 11.41 -1.79 3.07
N ILE A 13 10.83 -1.69 4.27
CA ILE A 13 9.49 -2.20 4.56
C ILE A 13 8.44 -1.46 3.74
N PHE A 14 8.48 -0.13 3.76
CA PHE A 14 7.60 0.74 2.98
C PHE A 14 7.62 0.37 1.49
N LEU A 15 8.79 0.35 0.86
CA LEU A 15 8.93 0.02 -0.56
C LEU A 15 8.49 -1.40 -0.88
N LYS A 16 8.78 -2.37 -0.01
CA LYS A 16 8.33 -3.76 -0.17
C LYS A 16 6.80 -3.84 -0.14
N ASN A 17 6.15 -3.16 0.79
CA ASN A 17 4.69 -3.21 0.94
C ASN A 17 3.97 -2.36 -0.12
N LEU A 18 4.48 -1.18 -0.44
CA LEU A 18 3.99 -0.36 -1.55
C LEU A 18 4.06 -1.11 -2.89
N LYS A 19 5.16 -1.84 -3.14
CA LYS A 19 5.29 -2.72 -4.31
C LYS A 19 4.25 -3.85 -4.31
N LYS A 20 3.99 -4.46 -3.14
CA LYS A 20 2.99 -5.53 -3.02
C LYS A 20 1.59 -5.03 -3.35
N ILE A 21 1.19 -3.88 -2.81
CA ILE A 21 -0.11 -3.26 -3.09
C ILE A 21 -0.23 -2.92 -4.59
N SER A 22 0.82 -2.31 -5.14
CA SER A 22 0.80 -1.78 -6.51
C SER A 22 1.07 -2.79 -7.63
N SER A 23 1.53 -4.00 -7.32
CA SER A 23 1.87 -5.02 -8.32
C SER A 23 0.64 -5.84 -8.73
N THR A 24 -0.02 -5.38 -9.79
CA THR A 24 -1.19 -6.06 -10.38
C THR A 24 -0.89 -7.51 -10.76
N LYS A 25 0.26 -7.80 -11.39
CA LYS A 25 0.62 -9.17 -11.81
C LYS A 25 0.70 -10.18 -10.66
N LYS A 26 1.33 -9.82 -9.53
CA LYS A 26 1.45 -10.74 -8.38
C LYS A 26 0.10 -11.00 -7.71
N GLN A 27 -0.73 -9.96 -7.62
CA GLN A 27 -2.08 -10.10 -7.08
C GLN A 27 -2.99 -10.88 -8.03
N GLU A 28 -2.90 -10.61 -9.34
CA GLU A 28 -3.61 -11.34 -10.38
C GLU A 28 -3.21 -12.82 -10.38
N ASP A 29 -1.91 -13.13 -10.36
CA ASP A 29 -1.45 -14.53 -10.36
C ASP A 29 -1.89 -15.29 -9.10
N ALA A 30 -1.88 -14.66 -7.92
CA ALA A 30 -2.35 -15.28 -6.69
C ALA A 30 -3.88 -15.50 -6.68
N TRP A 31 -4.65 -14.46 -7.02
CA TRP A 31 -6.11 -14.48 -6.90
C TRP A 31 -6.84 -15.16 -8.06
N ILE A 32 -6.28 -15.12 -9.27
CA ILE A 32 -6.85 -15.78 -10.46
C ILE A 32 -6.40 -17.23 -10.54
N ARG A 33 -5.12 -17.51 -10.27
CA ARG A 33 -4.54 -18.85 -10.47
C ARG A 33 -4.48 -19.68 -9.18
N GLY A 34 -4.98 -19.15 -8.07
CA GLY A 34 -5.01 -19.83 -6.78
C GLY A 34 -3.62 -20.12 -6.20
N ASN A 35 -2.60 -19.39 -6.62
CA ASN A 35 -1.23 -19.56 -6.13
C ASN A 35 -1.01 -18.73 -4.86
N TYR A 36 -1.47 -19.27 -3.73
CA TYR A 36 -1.45 -18.61 -2.43
C TYR A 36 -0.13 -18.75 -1.66
N GLU A 37 0.82 -19.57 -2.11
CA GLU A 37 2.04 -19.93 -1.36
C GLU A 37 2.98 -18.75 -1.03
N GLY A 38 2.74 -17.57 -1.60
CA GLY A 38 3.49 -16.35 -1.28
C GLY A 38 2.63 -15.08 -1.21
N PHE A 39 1.32 -15.23 -1.00
CA PHE A 39 0.38 -14.10 -1.03
C PHE A 39 0.01 -13.62 0.38
N ASN A 40 -0.04 -12.29 0.54
CA ASN A 40 -0.55 -11.65 1.76
C ASN A 40 -1.99 -11.18 1.47
N THR A 41 -2.94 -11.45 2.35
CA THR A 41 -4.34 -10.97 2.20
C THR A 41 -4.41 -9.44 2.10
N PHE A 42 -5.53 -8.90 1.61
CA PHE A 42 -5.74 -7.44 1.59
C PHE A 42 -5.48 -6.81 2.96
N VAL A 43 -5.96 -7.44 4.04
CA VAL A 43 -5.76 -6.99 5.43
C VAL A 43 -4.27 -6.96 5.81
N GLU A 44 -3.54 -8.06 5.60
CA GLU A 44 -2.11 -8.14 5.92
C GLU A 44 -1.27 -7.14 5.12
N ILE A 45 -1.66 -6.88 3.87
CA ILE A 45 -0.99 -5.90 3.01
C ILE A 45 -1.26 -4.48 3.53
N PHE A 46 -2.51 -4.19 3.90
CA PHE A 46 -2.94 -2.89 4.38
C PHE A 46 -2.26 -2.55 5.72
N GLU A 47 -2.37 -3.41 6.73
CA GLU A 47 -1.73 -3.20 8.04
C GLU A 47 -0.21 -3.06 7.92
N GLY A 48 0.41 -3.85 7.05
CA GLY A 48 1.84 -3.76 6.78
C GLY A 48 2.28 -2.46 6.12
N PHE A 49 1.39 -1.76 5.42
CA PHE A 49 1.70 -0.49 4.75
C PHE A 49 1.46 0.73 5.63
N ILE A 50 0.41 0.74 6.44
CA ILE A 50 -0.01 1.91 7.24
C ILE A 50 1.10 2.37 8.18
N SER A 51 1.61 1.48 9.03
CA SER A 51 2.64 1.82 10.03
C SER A 51 3.90 2.47 9.41
N PRO A 52 4.59 1.86 8.43
CA PRO A 52 5.77 2.49 7.83
C PRO A 52 5.42 3.74 7.01
N CYS A 53 4.21 3.87 6.47
CA CYS A 53 3.78 5.07 5.73
C CYS A 53 3.71 6.30 6.65
N GLU A 54 3.13 6.15 7.86
CA GLU A 54 3.04 7.22 8.85
C GLU A 54 4.41 7.76 9.30
N ASP A 55 5.44 6.93 9.26
CA ASP A 55 6.82 7.33 9.54
C ASP A 55 7.48 7.99 8.32
N VAL A 56 7.33 7.38 7.14
CA VAL A 56 7.95 7.86 5.90
C VAL A 56 7.44 9.26 5.50
N VAL A 57 6.15 9.55 5.67
CA VAL A 57 5.56 10.86 5.30
C VAL A 57 6.19 12.03 6.09
N LYS A 58 6.72 11.75 7.29
CA LYS A 58 7.37 12.75 8.15
C LYS A 58 8.82 13.02 7.75
N TRP A 59 9.42 12.25 6.85
CA TRP A 59 10.83 12.36 6.55
C TRP A 59 11.20 13.67 5.84
N PRO A 60 12.27 14.35 6.26
CA PRO A 60 12.68 15.63 5.69
C PRO A 60 13.09 15.53 4.22
N ILE A 61 13.53 14.35 3.76
CA ILE A 61 13.96 14.12 2.38
C ILE A 61 12.83 14.19 1.34
N LEU A 62 11.57 14.04 1.78
CA LEU A 62 10.43 14.11 0.88
C LEU A 62 10.10 15.57 0.56
N SER A 63 9.95 15.87 -0.73
CA SER A 63 9.39 17.14 -1.17
C SER A 63 7.93 17.29 -0.70
N ASN A 64 7.42 18.52 -0.67
CA ASN A 64 6.01 18.78 -0.29
C ASN A 64 5.04 18.00 -1.19
N ARG A 65 5.32 17.95 -2.50
CA ARG A 65 4.52 17.17 -3.46
C ARG A 65 4.52 15.68 -3.09
N GLN A 66 5.69 15.09 -2.84
CA GLN A 66 5.79 13.66 -2.48
C GLN A 66 5.02 13.33 -1.20
N ARG A 67 5.04 14.22 -0.21
CA ARG A 67 4.25 14.04 1.02
C ARG A 67 2.75 14.12 0.74
N GLN A 68 2.32 15.05 -0.09
CA GLN A 68 0.91 15.19 -0.48
C GLN A 68 0.43 13.96 -1.28
N ASP A 69 1.22 13.48 -2.24
CA ASP A 69 0.89 12.29 -3.02
C ASP A 69 0.84 11.04 -2.13
N LEU A 70 1.78 10.91 -1.17
CA LEU A 70 1.77 9.82 -0.20
C LEU A 70 0.58 9.90 0.77
N GLN A 71 0.26 11.09 1.28
CA GLN A 71 -0.90 11.31 2.14
C GLN A 71 -2.20 10.98 1.39
N LYS A 72 -2.33 11.44 0.14
CA LYS A 72 -3.47 11.10 -0.72
C LYS A 72 -3.60 9.59 -0.88
N TYR A 73 -2.50 8.87 -1.07
CA TYR A 73 -2.54 7.42 -1.21
C TYR A 73 -2.94 6.72 0.09
N TYR A 74 -2.44 7.21 1.23
CA TYR A 74 -2.87 6.77 2.55
C TYR A 74 -4.38 6.95 2.73
N ASP A 75 -4.90 8.13 2.45
CA ASP A 75 -6.32 8.45 2.61
C ASP A 75 -7.20 7.57 1.69
N LEU A 76 -6.76 7.33 0.45
CA LEU A 76 -7.46 6.43 -0.47
C LEU A 76 -7.53 4.99 0.06
N LEU A 77 -6.46 4.49 0.67
CA LEU A 77 -6.43 3.15 1.26
C LEU A 77 -7.35 3.06 2.48
N ILE A 78 -7.27 4.03 3.40
CA ILE A 78 -8.14 4.08 4.59
C ILE A 78 -9.60 4.15 4.17
N ASN A 79 -9.96 5.08 3.29
CA ASN A 79 -11.33 5.23 2.82
C ASN A 79 -11.85 3.97 2.10
N TYR A 80 -10.99 3.30 1.32
CA TYR A 80 -11.36 2.04 0.69
C TYR A 80 -11.64 0.96 1.74
N ASN A 81 -10.78 0.81 2.75
CA ASN A 81 -10.97 -0.13 3.85
C ASN A 81 -12.25 0.17 4.65
N ASP A 82 -12.47 1.44 5.02
CA ASP A 82 -13.63 1.87 5.80
C ASP A 82 -14.94 1.70 5.02
N SER A 83 -14.91 1.93 3.70
CA SER A 83 -16.07 1.66 2.83
C SER A 83 -16.47 0.19 2.76
N LYS A 84 -15.60 -0.73 3.20
CA LYS A 84 -15.90 -2.17 3.33
C LYS A 84 -16.38 -2.54 4.74
N MET A 85 -16.42 -1.59 5.68
CA MET A 85 -16.91 -1.75 7.04
C MET A 85 -18.20 -0.91 7.22
N GLU A 86 -19.35 -1.46 6.84
CA GLU A 86 -20.64 -0.78 7.06
C GLU A 86 -21.18 -1.09 8.47
N GLY A 87 -20.90 -0.20 9.44
CA GLY A 87 -21.29 -0.38 10.84
C GLY A 87 -20.49 -1.50 11.54
N THR A 88 -21.17 -2.42 12.26
CA THR A 88 -20.54 -3.61 12.89
C THR A 88 -20.52 -4.84 11.99
N ARG A 89 -21.05 -4.75 10.77
CA ARG A 89 -21.05 -5.86 9.79
C ARG A 89 -19.98 -5.61 8.76
N VAL A 90 -18.94 -6.43 8.82
CA VAL A 90 -17.93 -6.51 7.76
C VAL A 90 -18.61 -7.13 6.53
N VAL A 91 -19.00 -6.31 5.55
CA VAL A 91 -19.27 -6.83 4.20
C VAL A 91 -17.90 -7.07 3.57
N MET A 92 -17.25 -8.13 4.05
CA MET A 92 -15.90 -8.48 3.62
C MET A 92 -16.01 -8.99 2.19
N LYS A 93 -15.79 -8.10 1.23
CA LYS A 93 -15.52 -8.52 -0.15
C LYS A 93 -14.40 -9.53 -0.09
N SER A 94 -14.59 -10.66 -0.74
CA SER A 94 -13.52 -11.61 -0.97
C SER A 94 -12.35 -10.91 -1.67
N ASP A 95 -11.15 -11.44 -1.48
CA ASP A 95 -9.94 -10.99 -2.19
C ASP A 95 -10.15 -10.90 -3.72
N ARG A 96 -10.98 -11.80 -4.29
CA ARG A 96 -11.36 -11.78 -5.70
C ARG A 96 -12.23 -10.56 -6.05
N GLU A 97 -13.24 -10.26 -5.25
CA GLU A 97 -14.10 -9.08 -5.45
C GLU A 97 -13.31 -7.77 -5.30
N ILE A 98 -12.33 -7.73 -4.40
CA ILE A 98 -11.40 -6.60 -4.26
C ILE A 98 -10.55 -6.46 -5.53
N CYS A 99 -10.03 -7.56 -6.08
CA CYS A 99 -9.24 -7.54 -7.31
C CYS A 99 -9.96 -6.91 -8.49
N GLU A 100 -11.25 -7.23 -8.63
CA GLU A 100 -12.08 -6.82 -9.75
C GLU A 100 -12.66 -5.39 -9.56
N ASP A 101 -12.66 -4.87 -8.33
CA ASP A 101 -13.18 -3.55 -7.94
C ASP A 101 -12.48 -2.40 -8.70
N PRO A 102 -13.21 -1.56 -9.46
CA PRO A 102 -12.65 -0.40 -10.14
C PRO A 102 -11.89 0.56 -9.22
N ALA A 103 -12.42 0.83 -8.02
CA ALA A 103 -11.77 1.72 -7.07
C ALA A 103 -10.42 1.15 -6.61
N TRP A 104 -10.35 -0.16 -6.39
CA TRP A 104 -9.08 -0.82 -6.06
C TRP A 104 -8.07 -0.75 -7.20
N LYS A 105 -8.52 -0.89 -8.46
CA LYS A 105 -7.66 -0.74 -9.64
C LYS A 105 -7.02 0.65 -9.72
N GLU A 106 -7.79 1.70 -9.44
CA GLU A 106 -7.28 3.08 -9.40
C GLU A 106 -6.24 3.27 -8.29
N ILE A 107 -6.55 2.79 -7.08
CA ILE A 107 -5.63 2.84 -5.92
C ILE A 107 -4.31 2.15 -6.26
N ARG A 108 -4.34 0.93 -6.82
CA ARG A 108 -3.14 0.20 -7.22
C ARG A 108 -2.33 0.93 -8.28
N SER A 109 -3.00 1.53 -9.26
CA SER A 109 -2.35 2.31 -10.32
C SER A 109 -1.60 3.52 -9.72
N PHE A 110 -2.25 4.26 -8.82
CA PHE A 110 -1.61 5.38 -8.13
C PHE A 110 -0.44 4.92 -7.25
N GLY A 111 -0.62 3.86 -6.45
CA GLY A 111 0.44 3.26 -5.65
C GLY A 111 1.65 2.81 -6.48
N ARG A 112 1.42 2.36 -7.73
CA ARG A 112 2.51 1.99 -8.65
C ARG A 112 3.34 3.20 -9.04
N SER A 113 2.70 4.31 -9.35
CA SER A 113 3.41 5.56 -9.67
C SER A 113 4.29 6.02 -8.50
N LEU A 114 3.76 5.92 -7.27
CA LEU A 114 4.51 6.23 -6.05
C LEU A 114 5.68 5.28 -5.84
N TYR A 115 5.50 3.97 -6.05
CA TYR A 115 6.60 3.01 -5.93
C TYR A 115 7.75 3.34 -6.89
N GLU A 116 7.43 3.63 -8.14
CA GLU A 116 8.42 3.99 -9.16
C GLU A 116 9.19 5.27 -8.80
N GLU A 117 8.53 6.22 -8.16
CA GLU A 117 9.15 7.45 -7.66
C GLU A 117 10.01 7.20 -6.40
N PHE A 118 9.43 6.62 -5.35
CA PHE A 118 10.07 6.46 -4.04
C PHE A 118 11.24 5.48 -4.05
N ARG A 119 11.25 4.49 -4.96
CA ARG A 119 12.37 3.54 -5.06
C ARG A 119 13.70 4.19 -5.42
N LEU A 120 13.67 5.39 -6.00
CA LEU A 120 14.85 6.14 -6.43
C LEU A 120 15.41 7.10 -5.36
N ILE A 121 14.68 7.31 -4.25
CA ILE A 121 15.13 8.21 -3.18
C ILE A 121 16.34 7.63 -2.45
N SER A 122 17.38 8.42 -2.21
CA SER A 122 18.63 7.99 -1.57
C SER A 122 18.69 8.50 -0.13
N LEU A 123 18.77 7.62 0.88
CA LEU A 123 18.90 7.96 2.31
C LEU A 123 20.35 8.04 2.81
#